data_AF-Q2B6H1-F1
#
_entry.id   AF-Q2B6H1-F1
#
_cell.length_a   1.000
_cell.length_b   1.000
_cell.length_c   1.000
_cell.angle_alpha   90.00
_cell.angle_beta   90.00
_cell.angle_gamma   90.00
#
_symmetry.space_group_name_H-M   'P 1'
#
loop_
_entity.id
_entity.type
_entity.pdbx_description
1 polymer ?
#
loop_
_entity_poly.entity_id
_entity_poly.type
_entity_poly.pdbx_seq_one_letter_code
_entity_poly.pdbx_strand_id
1 'polypeptide(L)'
;MRFLLERYYGNRNEFKVLKPLIVKEDEMVVEVLERFQRGTKHPIIVENDGKEHAALDENELLHAYFSEKLTTARMADLLYAY
;
A
#
# COMPACT_ATOMS: atom_id res chain seq x y z
N MET A 1 6.14 10.90 4.43
CA MET A 1 7.32 10.73 3.55
C MET A 1 8.53 10.07 4.20
N ARG A 2 9.28 10.70 5.14
CA ARG A 2 10.53 10.12 5.69
C ARG A 2 10.36 8.68 6.23
N PHE A 3 9.28 8.44 6.94
CA PHE A 3 8.86 7.11 7.41
C PHE A 3 8.66 6.08 6.29
N LEU A 4 8.02 6.46 5.19
CA LEU A 4 7.74 5.56 4.06
C LEU A 4 9.05 5.20 3.33
N LEU A 5 9.99 6.15 3.22
CA LEU A 5 11.33 5.89 2.68
C LEU A 5 12.10 4.89 3.55
N GLU A 6 12.11 5.09 4.88
CA GLU A 6 12.77 4.17 5.82
C GLU A 6 12.18 2.74 5.73
N ARG A 7 10.86 2.63 5.52
CA ARG A 7 10.18 1.35 5.29
C ARG A 7 10.57 0.73 3.94
N TYR A 8 10.64 1.53 2.86
CA TYR A 8 11.05 1.08 1.52
C TYR A 8 12.49 0.55 1.50
N TYR A 9 13.43 1.25 2.15
CA TYR A 9 14.83 0.83 2.22
C TYR A 9 15.09 -0.32 3.22
N GLY A 10 14.05 -0.91 3.79
CA GLY A 10 14.16 -2.19 4.50
C GLY A 10 14.53 -2.10 5.97
N ASN A 11 14.27 -0.97 6.64
CA ASN A 11 14.40 -0.91 8.09
C ASN A 11 13.19 -1.61 8.74
N ARG A 12 13.18 -2.95 8.68
CA ARG A 12 12.15 -3.81 9.25
C ARG A 12 12.31 -3.83 10.76
N ASN A 13 11.84 -2.78 11.43
CA ASN A 13 11.44 -2.90 12.83
C ASN A 13 10.50 -4.10 12.94
N GLU A 14 10.72 -4.97 13.92
CA GLU A 14 9.90 -6.17 14.16
C GLU A 14 8.42 -5.79 14.15
N PHE A 15 7.70 -6.12 13.06
CA PHE A 15 6.28 -5.85 12.95
C PHE A 15 5.54 -6.80 13.87
N LYS A 16 5.12 -6.30 15.05
CA LYS A 16 4.45 -7.13 16.06
C LYS A 16 2.94 -7.27 15.83
N VAL A 17 2.36 -6.50 14.91
CA VAL A 17 0.91 -6.45 14.68
C VAL A 17 0.60 -6.35 13.19
N LEU A 18 -0.34 -7.18 12.73
CA LEU A 18 -0.92 -7.13 11.39
C LEU A 18 -2.22 -6.31 11.43
N LYS A 19 -2.33 -5.30 10.55
CA LYS A 19 -3.53 -4.48 10.39
C LYS A 19 -3.86 -4.37 8.89
N PRO A 20 -4.72 -5.25 8.36
CA PRO A 20 -5.11 -5.15 6.97
C PRO A 20 -5.78 -3.80 6.69
N LEU A 21 -5.44 -3.21 5.54
CA LEU A 21 -6.07 -2.01 5.04
C LEU A 21 -6.99 -2.39 3.90
N ILE A 22 -8.29 -2.26 4.13
CA ILE A 22 -9.31 -2.46 3.12
C ILE A 22 -9.46 -1.15 2.36
N VAL A 23 -9.27 -1.20 1.05
CA VAL A 23 -9.28 -0.03 0.17
C VAL A 23 -10.10 -0.35 -1.07
N LYS A 24 -10.67 0.69 -1.70
CA LYS A 24 -11.37 0.49 -2.98
C LYS A 24 -10.39 0.61 -4.14
N GLU A 25 -10.71 -0.04 -5.25
CA GLU A 25 -9.90 0.05 -6.48
C GLU A 25 -9.76 1.50 -7.02
N ASP A 26 -10.74 2.37 -6.76
CA ASP A 26 -10.76 3.77 -7.20
C ASP A 26 -9.99 4.70 -6.24
N GLU A 27 -9.61 4.23 -5.04
CA GLU A 27 -8.79 5.03 -4.11
C GLU A 27 -7.41 5.28 -4.69
N MET A 28 -6.84 6.45 -4.36
CA MET A 28 -5.50 6.79 -4.80
C MET A 28 -4.42 6.15 -3.90
N VAL A 29 -3.30 5.79 -4.51
CA VAL A 29 -2.12 5.24 -3.81
C VAL A 29 -1.69 6.11 -2.63
N VAL A 30 -1.70 7.43 -2.82
CA VAL A 30 -1.33 8.39 -1.78
C VAL A 30 -2.24 8.30 -0.56
N GLU A 31 -3.55 8.15 -0.76
CA GLU A 31 -4.52 8.05 0.34
C GLU A 31 -4.33 6.77 1.14
N VAL A 32 -3.99 5.66 0.46
CA VAL A 32 -3.67 4.39 1.11
C VAL A 32 -2.38 4.50 1.93
N LEU A 33 -1.34 5.14 1.39
CA LEU A 33 -0.07 5.36 2.09
C LEU A 33 -0.22 6.26 3.32
N GLU A 34 -1.16 7.21 3.32
CA GLU A 34 -1.45 8.03 4.50
C GLU A 34 -2.02 7.21 5.67
N ARG A 35 -2.66 6.07 5.38
CA ARG A 35 -3.19 5.15 6.41
C ARG A 35 -2.11 4.27 7.05
N PHE A 36 -0.90 4.26 6.51
CA PHE A 36 0.18 3.40 7.00
C PHE A 36 0.65 3.84 8.40
N GLN A 37 0.65 2.89 9.34
CA GLN A 37 1.11 3.12 10.72
C GLN A 37 2.53 2.54 10.95
N ARG A 38 3.27 3.13 11.90
CA ARG A 38 4.59 2.62 12.32
C ARG A 38 4.45 1.36 13.19
N GLY A 39 5.36 0.40 13.02
CA GLY A 39 5.46 -0.80 13.87
C GLY A 39 4.43 -1.89 13.59
N THR A 40 3.61 -1.74 12.56
CA THR A 40 2.60 -2.73 12.14
C THR A 40 2.73 -3.03 10.65
N LYS A 41 2.42 -4.26 10.24
CA LYS A 41 2.38 -4.67 8.83
C LYS A 41 0.96 -4.50 8.30
N HIS A 42 0.82 -3.85 7.15
CA HIS A 42 -0.47 -3.50 6.53
C HIS A 42 -0.63 -4.22 5.19
N PRO A 43 -1.10 -5.48 5.17
CA PRO A 43 -1.54 -6.07 3.93
C PRO A 43 -2.71 -5.22 3.38
N ILE A 44 -2.65 -4.85 2.11
CA ILE A 44 -3.66 -4.02 1.46
C ILE A 44 -4.62 -4.95 0.74
N ILE A 45 -5.91 -4.87 1.06
CA ILE A 45 -6.97 -5.64 0.43
C ILE A 45 -7.76 -4.67 -0.43
N VAL A 46 -7.69 -4.83 -1.74
CA VAL A 46 -8.41 -4.02 -2.71
C VAL A 46 -9.75 -4.68 -2.98
N GLU A 47 -10.82 -3.95 -2.71
CA GLU A 47 -12.20 -4.35 -3.01
C GLU A 47 -12.72 -3.65 -4.27
N ASN A 48 -13.42 -4.42 -5.10
CA ASN A 48 -14.20 -3.96 -6.25
C ASN A 48 -15.66 -4.32 -6.00
N ASP A 49 -16.54 -3.31 -5.98
CA ASP A 49 -17.99 -3.47 -5.82
C ASP A 49 -18.41 -4.32 -4.59
N GLY A 50 -17.67 -4.21 -3.48
CA GLY A 50 -17.94 -4.95 -2.24
C GLY A 50 -17.49 -6.41 -2.24
N LYS A 51 -16.65 -6.80 -3.21
CA LYS A 51 -15.94 -8.08 -3.21
C LYS A 51 -14.44 -7.84 -3.15
N GLU A 52 -13.74 -8.66 -2.37
CA GLU A 52 -12.28 -8.72 -2.42
C GLU A 52 -11.85 -9.03 -3.86
N HIS A 53 -11.18 -8.07 -4.47
CA HIS A 53 -10.70 -8.16 -5.83
C HIS A 53 -9.26 -8.65 -5.86
N ALA A 54 -8.42 -8.10 -4.98
CA ALA A 54 -7.01 -8.45 -4.89
C ALA A 54 -6.41 -8.07 -3.53
N ALA A 55 -5.23 -8.61 -3.23
CA ALA A 55 -4.42 -8.20 -2.09
C ALA A 55 -3.00 -7.84 -2.54
N LEU A 56 -2.46 -6.74 -2.03
CA LEU A 56 -1.09 -6.30 -2.25
C LEU A 56 -0.32 -6.26 -0.92
N ASP A 57 0.99 -6.50 -0.99
CA ASP A 57 1.91 -6.23 0.11
C ASP A 57 2.33 -4.75 0.14
N GLU A 58 2.71 -4.26 1.32
CA GLU A 58 3.19 -2.87 1.49
C GLU A 58 4.35 -2.52 0.56
N ASN A 59 5.23 -3.48 0.28
CA ASN A 59 6.41 -3.22 -0.56
C ASN A 59 6.03 -2.91 -2.01
N GLU A 60 4.98 -3.53 -2.54
CA GLU A 60 4.51 -3.29 -3.91
C GLU A 60 3.97 -1.86 -4.02
N LEU A 61 3.16 -1.44 -3.04
CA LEU A 61 2.64 -0.08 -2.99
C LEU A 61 3.75 0.98 -2.83
N LEU A 62 4.73 0.70 -1.97
CA LEU A 62 5.89 1.57 -1.81
C LEU A 62 6.73 1.63 -3.08
N HIS A 63 6.88 0.52 -3.81
CA HIS A 63 7.61 0.50 -5.07
C HIS A 63 6.91 1.34 -6.14
N ALA A 64 5.60 1.19 -6.33
CA ALA A 64 4.84 2.01 -7.28
C ALA A 64 4.93 3.52 -6.93
N TYR A 65 4.89 3.86 -5.65
CA TYR A 65 4.99 5.25 -5.21
C TYR A 65 6.40 5.85 -5.41
N PHE A 66 7.46 5.13 -4.99
CA PHE A 66 8.83 5.66 -5.01
C PHE A 66 9.56 5.44 -6.34
N SER A 67 9.35 4.29 -6.98
CA SER A 67 10.00 3.91 -8.23
C SER A 67 9.25 4.51 -9.43
N GLU A 68 7.94 4.29 -9.49
CA GLU A 68 7.12 4.71 -10.64
C GLU A 68 6.53 6.11 -10.48
N LYS A 69 6.70 6.74 -9.30
CA LYS A 69 6.19 8.08 -8.98
C LYS A 69 4.67 8.21 -9.20
N LEU A 70 3.94 7.11 -8.99
CA LEU A 70 2.50 7.01 -9.17
C LEU A 70 1.74 7.65 -8.01
N THR A 71 1.97 8.95 -7.79
CA THR A 71 1.36 9.71 -6.67
C THR A 71 -0.15 9.87 -6.79
N THR A 72 -0.68 9.85 -8.02
CA THR A 72 -2.10 10.05 -8.34
C THR A 72 -2.70 8.86 -9.08
N ALA A 73 -2.02 7.72 -9.10
CA ALA A 73 -2.59 6.50 -9.66
C ALA A 73 -3.64 5.91 -8.71
N ARG A 74 -4.58 5.17 -9.27
CA ARG A 74 -5.56 4.41 -8.50
C ARG A 74 -5.01 3.05 -8.12
N MET A 75 -5.58 2.44 -7.10
CA MET A 75 -5.24 1.07 -6.71
C MET A 75 -5.50 0.07 -7.85
N ALA A 76 -6.54 0.31 -8.68
CA ALA A 76 -6.79 -0.45 -9.90
C ALA A 76 -5.60 -0.43 -10.87
N ASP A 77 -4.98 0.73 -11.12
CA ASP A 77 -3.86 0.86 -12.05
C ASP A 77 -2.64 0.03 -11.60
N LEU A 78 -2.40 -0.04 -10.29
CA LEU A 78 -1.35 -0.88 -9.71
C LEU A 78 -1.60 -2.37 -9.93
N LEU A 79 -2.86 -2.81 -9.81
CA LEU A 79 -3.26 -4.21 -9.98
C LEU A 79 -3.12 -4.70 -11.43
N TYR A 80 -3.13 -3.79 -12.40
CA TYR A 80 -2.86 -4.14 -13.81
C TYR A 80 -1.36 -4.11 -14.14
N ALA A 81 -0.53 -3.49 -13.31
CA ALA A 81 0.91 -3.36 -13.53
C ALA A 81 1.73 -4.55 -13.02
N TYR A 82 1.15 -5.39 -12.15
CA TYR A 82 1.78 -6.53 -11.49
C TYR A 82 0.92 -7.79 -11.57
#